data_AF-A0A5C1WMB6-F1
#
_entry.id   AF-A0A5C1WMB6-F1
#
_cell.length_a   1.000
_cell.length_b   1.000
_cell.length_c   1.000
_cell.angle_alpha   90.00
_cell.angle_beta   90.00
_cell.angle_gamma   90.00
#
_symmetry.space_group_name_H-M   'P 1'
#
loop_
_entity.id
_entity.type
_entity.pdbx_description
1 polymer ?
#
loop_
_entity_poly.entity_id
_entity_poly.type
_entity_poly.pdbx_seq_one_letter_code
_entity_poly.pdbx_strand_id
1 'polypeptide(L)'
;MKTLEDMGLPPGFDGEPDYNAETDEEEGKLYESLMLATSSGLDEAVAALTAFLERHLGAALETTSEDVAGVRSWVGRCTNAGQSADAQLTDFGDYRGGYLRLVSDLDGSQS
;
A
#
# COMPACT_ATOMS: atom_id res chain seq x y z
N MET A 1 8.66 0.57 -13.96
CA MET A 1 8.24 0.04 -12.65
C MET A 1 8.63 1.04 -11.57
N LYS A 2 7.74 1.39 -10.63
CA LYS A 2 8.12 2.13 -9.40
C LYS A 2 8.21 1.15 -8.22
N THR A 3 9.18 1.30 -7.33
CA THR A 3 9.25 0.54 -6.08
C THR A 3 8.59 1.32 -4.93
N LEU A 4 8.19 0.65 -3.85
CA LEU A 4 7.74 1.32 -2.63
C LEU A 4 8.85 2.17 -2.02
N GLU A 5 10.10 1.71 -2.11
CA GLU A 5 11.28 2.48 -1.68
C GLU A 5 11.38 3.82 -2.43
N ASP A 6 11.20 3.82 -3.76
CA ASP A 6 11.19 5.04 -4.59
C ASP A 6 10.00 5.95 -4.31
N MET A 7 8.85 5.36 -3.97
CA MET A 7 7.61 6.09 -3.67
C MET A 7 7.69 6.80 -2.31
N GLY A 8 8.48 6.26 -1.38
CA GLY A 8 8.59 6.74 -0.01
C GLY A 8 7.32 6.53 0.81
N LEU A 9 7.21 7.25 1.92
CA LEU A 9 6.02 7.19 2.78
C LEU A 9 4.87 8.04 2.23
N PRO A 10 3.60 7.57 2.35
CA PRO A 10 2.44 8.41 2.10
C PRO A 10 2.40 9.59 3.10
N PRO A 11 1.91 10.78 2.70
CA PRO A 11 1.82 11.93 3.60
C PRO A 11 0.95 11.64 4.83
N GLY A 12 1.39 12.12 6.00
CA GLY A 12 0.66 11.94 7.27
C GLY A 12 0.84 10.58 7.94
N PHE A 13 1.70 9.71 7.39
CA PHE A 13 2.14 8.49 8.05
C PHE A 13 3.48 8.74 8.74
N ASP A 14 3.57 8.30 9.99
CA ASP A 14 4.69 8.54 10.89
C ASP A 14 5.47 7.24 11.14
N GLY A 15 6.74 7.38 11.52
CA GLY A 15 7.60 6.28 11.94
C GLY A 15 8.63 5.87 10.89
N GLU A 16 9.60 5.03 11.29
CA GLU A 16 10.46 4.37 10.32
C GLU A 16 9.60 3.34 9.57
N PRO A 17 9.59 3.39 8.23
CA PRO A 17 8.91 2.38 7.44
C PRO A 17 9.56 1.02 7.72
N ASP A 18 8.77 0.06 8.25
CA ASP A 18 9.18 -1.34 8.23
C ASP A 18 8.98 -1.85 6.79
N TYR A 19 9.99 -1.57 5.97
CA TYR A 19 10.04 -1.93 4.56
C TYR A 19 10.70 -3.29 4.40
N ASN A 20 10.03 -4.16 3.66
CA ASN A 20 10.54 -5.47 3.30
C ASN A 20 10.34 -5.72 1.81
N ALA A 21 11.34 -6.31 1.15
CA ALA A 21 11.33 -6.66 -0.25
C ALA A 21 11.85 -8.08 -0.45
N GLU A 22 11.14 -8.86 -1.28
CA GLU A 22 11.48 -10.23 -1.65
C GLU A 22 11.32 -10.40 -3.16
N THR A 23 12.31 -11.01 -3.80
CA THR A 23 12.26 -11.36 -5.23
C THR A 23 11.98 -12.84 -5.40
N ASP A 24 11.02 -13.17 -6.24
CA ASP A 24 10.78 -14.51 -6.75
C ASP A 24 11.27 -14.59 -8.20
N GLU A 25 12.41 -15.26 -8.41
CA GLU A 25 13.02 -15.42 -9.72
C GLU A 25 12.26 -16.43 -10.62
N GLU A 26 11.55 -17.39 -10.04
CA GLU A 26 10.78 -18.39 -10.80
C GLU A 26 9.51 -17.77 -11.39
N GLU A 27 8.82 -16.95 -10.59
CA GLU A 27 7.64 -16.21 -11.02
C GLU A 27 7.98 -14.90 -11.75
N GLY A 28 9.23 -14.44 -11.67
CA GLY A 28 9.66 -13.15 -12.22
C GLY A 28 8.96 -11.98 -11.52
N LYS A 29 8.89 -12.01 -10.19
CA LYS A 29 8.15 -11.03 -9.38
C LYS A 29 9.00 -10.39 -8.30
N LEU A 30 8.73 -9.12 -8.03
CA LEU A 30 9.19 -8.39 -6.86
C LEU A 30 7.99 -8.14 -5.94
N TYR A 31 8.11 -8.59 -4.70
CA TYR A 31 7.15 -8.42 -3.64
C TYR A 31 7.68 -7.42 -2.62
N GLU A 32 7.06 -6.25 -2.54
CA GLU A 32 7.42 -5.21 -1.57
C GLU A 32 6.28 -5.00 -0.58
N SER A 33 6.63 -4.67 0.65
CA SER A 33 5.68 -4.36 1.71
C SER A 33 6.19 -3.26 2.62
N LEU A 34 5.25 -2.50 3.16
CA LEU A 34 5.48 -1.34 3.99
C LEU A 34 4.44 -1.33 5.12
N MET A 35 4.87 -1.38 6.37
CA MET A 35 3.96 -1.15 7.50
C MET A 35 3.68 0.34 7.68
N LEU A 36 2.41 0.65 7.93
CA LEU A 36 1.90 2.01 8.03
C LEU A 36 1.35 2.27 9.43
N ALA A 37 1.65 3.42 9.99
CA ALA A 37 1.04 3.94 11.21
C ALA A 37 0.78 5.44 11.08
N THR A 38 -0.32 5.91 11.65
CA THR A 38 -0.66 7.33 11.65
C THR A 38 -1.50 7.69 12.87
N SER A 39 -1.33 8.94 13.32
CA SER A 39 -2.16 9.58 14.35
C SER A 39 -3.39 10.29 13.77
N SER A 40 -3.46 10.46 12.44
CA SER A 40 -4.61 11.03 11.75
C SER A 40 -5.87 10.15 11.88
N GLY A 41 -7.04 10.76 11.69
CA GLY A 41 -8.30 10.04 11.62
C GLY A 41 -8.34 9.08 10.44
N LEU A 42 -9.11 7.97 10.54
CA LEU A 42 -9.15 6.94 9.50
C LEU A 42 -9.51 7.50 8.11
N ASP A 43 -10.52 8.36 8.02
CA ASP A 43 -10.98 8.89 6.72
C ASP A 43 -9.92 9.80 6.07
N GLU A 44 -9.17 10.56 6.88
CA GLU A 44 -8.05 11.39 6.42
C GLU A 44 -6.89 10.51 5.93
N ALA A 45 -6.53 9.48 6.70
CA ALA A 45 -5.49 8.52 6.35
C ALA A 45 -5.82 7.76 5.05
N VAL A 46 -7.07 7.33 4.89
CA VAL A 46 -7.56 6.68 3.67
C VAL A 46 -7.47 7.62 2.47
N ALA A 47 -7.88 8.88 2.62
CA ALA A 47 -7.81 9.85 1.54
C ALA A 47 -6.36 10.14 1.12
N ALA A 48 -5.45 10.30 2.09
CA ALA A 48 -4.03 10.52 1.84
C ALA A 48 -3.37 9.32 1.14
N LEU A 49 -3.64 8.10 1.62
CA LEU A 49 -3.09 6.88 1.05
C LEU A 49 -3.65 6.61 -0.36
N THR A 50 -4.95 6.83 -0.57
CA THR A 50 -5.58 6.69 -1.89
C THR A 50 -4.95 7.64 -2.90
N ALA A 51 -4.87 8.94 -2.57
CA ALA A 51 -4.26 9.94 -3.45
C ALA A 51 -2.77 9.65 -3.72
N PHE A 52 -2.05 9.12 -2.73
CA PHE A 52 -0.67 8.69 -2.89
C PHE A 52 -0.56 7.55 -3.91
N LEU A 53 -1.35 6.48 -3.76
CA LEU A 53 -1.30 5.32 -4.66
C LEU A 53 -1.74 5.68 -6.08
N GLU A 54 -2.84 6.43 -6.25
CA GLU A 54 -3.31 6.86 -7.57
C GLU A 54 -2.27 7.73 -8.29
N ARG A 55 -1.58 8.63 -7.58
CA ARG A 55 -0.51 9.47 -8.15
C ARG A 55 0.67 8.64 -8.64
N HIS A 56 1.06 7.60 -7.90
CA HIS A 56 2.26 6.83 -8.21
C HIS A 56 2.01 5.70 -9.20
N LEU A 57 0.86 5.03 -9.10
CA LEU A 57 0.51 3.88 -9.91
C LEU A 57 -0.33 4.26 -11.12
N GLY A 58 -0.95 5.44 -11.15
CA GLY A 58 -1.72 5.91 -12.30
C GLY A 58 -3.02 5.13 -12.55
N ALA A 59 -3.56 4.46 -11.53
CA ALA A 59 -4.82 3.73 -11.58
C ALA A 59 -5.68 4.07 -10.36
N ALA A 60 -7.00 4.13 -10.56
CA ALA A 60 -7.96 4.31 -9.49
C ALA A 60 -8.01 3.07 -8.59
N LEU A 61 -8.25 3.26 -7.29
CA LEU A 61 -8.38 2.15 -6.35
C LEU A 61 -9.80 1.62 -6.32
N GLU A 62 -9.93 0.30 -6.37
CA GLU A 62 -11.11 -0.42 -5.90
C GLU A 62 -11.05 -0.50 -4.38
N THR A 63 -12.02 0.09 -3.70
CA THR A 63 -12.01 0.20 -2.24
C THR A 63 -13.19 -0.50 -1.58
N THR A 64 -12.94 -1.15 -0.46
CA THR A 64 -13.97 -1.67 0.44
C THR A 64 -13.70 -1.21 1.87
N SER A 65 -14.75 -1.18 2.68
CA SER A 65 -14.64 -0.88 4.11
C SER A 65 -15.56 -1.78 4.90
N GLU A 66 -15.11 -2.19 6.08
CA GLU A 66 -15.86 -3.01 7.01
C GLU A 66 -15.84 -2.37 8.41
N ASP A 67 -16.90 -2.59 9.17
CA ASP A 67 -16.98 -2.24 10.60
C ASP A 67 -17.36 -3.50 11.35
N VAL A 68 -16.44 -3.98 12.19
CA VAL A 68 -16.63 -5.19 12.99
C VAL A 68 -16.43 -4.83 14.45
N ALA A 69 -17.50 -4.91 15.24
CA ALA A 69 -17.49 -4.61 16.66
C ALA A 69 -16.92 -3.22 17.00
N GLY A 70 -17.14 -2.21 16.13
CA GLY A 70 -16.65 -0.85 16.31
C GLY A 70 -15.21 -0.62 15.83
N VAL A 71 -14.59 -1.64 15.23
CA VAL A 71 -13.27 -1.54 14.57
C VAL A 71 -13.52 -1.37 13.08
N ARG A 72 -13.25 -0.16 12.56
CA ARG A 72 -13.36 0.14 11.14
C ARG A 72 -12.07 -0.24 10.42
N SER A 73 -12.20 -0.95 9.31
CA SER A 73 -11.10 -1.26 8.39
C SER A 73 -11.44 -0.82 6.98
N TRP A 74 -10.42 -0.42 6.24
CA TRP A 74 -10.47 -0.05 4.84
C TRP A 74 -9.43 -0.88 4.08
N VAL A 75 -9.81 -1.33 2.89
CA VAL A 75 -8.91 -2.01 1.95
C VAL A 75 -9.03 -1.31 0.60
N GLY A 76 -7.89 -1.10 -0.05
CA GLY A 76 -7.82 -0.53 -1.39
C GLY A 76 -6.90 -1.36 -2.28
N ARG A 77 -7.31 -1.59 -3.52
CA ARG A 77 -6.56 -2.38 -4.50
C ARG A 77 -6.51 -1.70 -5.85
N CYS A 78 -5.41 -1.81 -6.56
CA CYS A 78 -5.37 -1.45 -7.97
C CYS A 78 -4.30 -2.27 -8.71
N THR A 79 -4.47 -2.36 -10.03
CA THR A 79 -3.50 -2.99 -10.92
C THR A 79 -3.26 -2.08 -12.11
N ASN A 80 -2.00 -1.84 -12.45
CA ASN A 80 -1.62 -1.11 -13.65
C ASN A 80 -0.28 -1.61 -14.19
N ALA A 81 -0.21 -1.84 -15.51
CA ALA A 81 1.04 -2.08 -16.26
C ALA A 81 2.04 -3.05 -15.58
N GLY A 82 1.57 -4.23 -15.16
CA GLY A 82 2.42 -5.25 -14.52
C GLY A 82 2.71 -5.03 -13.04
N GLN A 83 2.08 -4.02 -12.42
CA GLN A 83 2.13 -3.78 -10.98
C GLN A 83 0.74 -3.91 -10.36
N SER A 84 0.64 -4.57 -9.21
CA SER A 84 -0.57 -4.58 -8.37
C SER A 84 -0.24 -4.07 -6.99
N ALA A 85 -1.10 -3.22 -6.44
CA ALA A 85 -1.00 -2.74 -5.07
C ALA A 85 -2.21 -3.17 -4.26
N ASP A 86 -1.94 -3.59 -3.03
CA ASP A 86 -2.92 -3.87 -1.99
C ASP A 86 -2.58 -3.00 -0.78
N ALA A 87 -3.55 -2.27 -0.26
CA ALA A 87 -3.40 -1.45 0.93
C ALA A 87 -4.50 -1.74 1.93
N GLN A 88 -4.18 -1.71 3.21
CA GLN A 88 -5.14 -1.82 4.31
C GLN A 88 -4.84 -0.79 5.38
N LEU A 89 -5.89 -0.21 5.95
CA LEU A 89 -5.84 0.58 7.17
C LEU A 89 -6.93 0.11 8.14
N THR A 90 -6.59 0.00 9.41
CA THR A 90 -7.50 -0.37 10.48
C THR A 90 -7.44 0.67 11.60
N ASP A 91 -8.60 0.99 12.14
CA ASP A 91 -8.80 1.91 13.26
C ASP A 91 -8.73 1.17 14.60
N PHE A 92 -7.64 1.38 15.35
CA PHE A 92 -7.45 0.80 16.68
C PHE A 92 -7.83 1.78 17.81
N GLY A 93 -8.59 2.85 17.50
CA GLY A 93 -8.98 3.88 18.45
C GLY A 93 -7.90 4.94 18.63
N ASP A 94 -6.84 4.61 19.36
CA ASP A 94 -5.76 5.55 19.71
C ASP A 94 -4.76 5.77 18.56
N TYR A 95 -4.74 4.86 17.57
CA TYR A 95 -3.92 4.96 16.37
C TYR A 95 -4.57 4.22 15.19
N ARG A 96 -4.18 4.56 13.95
CA ARG A 96 -4.53 3.81 12.74
C ARG A 96 -3.28 3.15 12.21
N GLY A 97 -3.40 1.89 11.80
CA GLY A 97 -2.27 1.14 11.29
C GLY A 97 -2.68 0.15 10.21
N GLY A 98 -1.71 -0.33 9.46
CA GLY A 98 -1.94 -1.31 8.42
C GLY A 98 -0.71 -1.50 7.54
N TYR A 99 -0.93 -1.78 6.26
CA TYR A 99 0.15 -2.06 5.33
C TYR A 99 -0.14 -1.54 3.94
N LEU A 100 0.93 -1.41 3.16
CA LEU A 100 0.91 -1.29 1.72
C LEU A 100 1.80 -2.40 1.15
N ARG A 101 1.25 -3.17 0.21
CA ARG A 101 1.98 -4.18 -0.55
C ARG A 101 1.99 -3.77 -2.02
N LEU A 102 3.14 -3.91 -2.66
CA LEU A 102 3.30 -3.75 -4.09
C LEU A 102 3.87 -5.05 -4.66
N VAL A 103 3.26 -5.54 -5.72
CA VAL A 103 3.79 -6.67 -6.49
C VAL A 103 4.07 -6.16 -7.88
N SER A 104 5.28 -6.39 -8.37
CA SER A 104 5.71 -5.93 -9.68
C SER A 104 6.28 -7.08 -10.50
N ASP A 105 5.99 -7.10 -11.79
CA ASP A 105 6.75 -7.90 -12.74
C ASP A 105 8.21 -7.44 -12.73
N LEU A 106 9.14 -8.35 -12.43
CA LEU A 106 10.54 -8.13 -12.74
C LEU A 106 10.63 -8.17 -14.26
N ASP A 107 10.92 -7.04 -14.89
CA ASP A 107 11.10 -6.98 -16.35
C ASP A 107 12.06 -8.10 -16.74
N GLY A 108 11.51 -9.10 -17.44
CA GLY A 108 12.27 -10.18 -18.02
C GLY A 108 13.21 -9.56 -19.03
N SER A 109 14.44 -9.27 -18.61
CA SER A 109 15.56 -9.21 -19.54
C SER A 109 15.75 -10.63 -20.06
N GLN A 110 14.85 -11.07 -20.94
CA GLN A 110 15.15 -12.12 -21.89
C GLN A 110 16.30 -11.59 -22.74
N SER A 111 17.50 -11.97 -22.32
CA SER A 111 18.73 -11.87 -23.12
C SER A 111 18.93 -13.19 -23.87
#